data_AF-A0A7W8GB58-F1
#
_entry.id   AF-A0A7W8GB58-F1
#
_cell.length_a   1.000
_cell.length_b   1.000
_cell.length_c   1.000
_cell.angle_alpha   90.00
_cell.angle_beta   90.00
_cell.angle_gamma   90.00
#
_symmetry.space_group_name_H-M   'P 1'
#
loop_
_entity.id
_entity.type
_entity.pdbx_description
1 polymer ?
#
loop_
_entity_poly.entity_id
_entity_poly.type
_entity_poly.pdbx_seq_one_letter_code
_entity_poly.pdbx_strand_id
1 'polypeptide(L)'
;MIKKILTINAAFICLFGVSLFFFFDTQLDSLLGKHLRVHPSFTGGEVAEEFIETLDEGDSLDFVKYTVFQPVINAKWVDNSEYWQLVLDYKKRTETLKNAVIYIDFDNISENQTWDYEVEVSENGAKIYDYAKNFVCDAQFLYLEEGSQLKIRIPLKDQGLQRVLGAKKTRHYILADGKPLFNEENSSPLEVEMKVQKKDKASEKEDEAFINQMKEIFEEATKSYSGSDSIEENLACYKQKIDENPEDFSSLANYGANLAKKGGNSSVIQAVMLVNESYTYLDKAAELAFGQDGEIEVLLNRASVSASVPEGVFGKSESGAKDFIRLASLSDDSGFKAYCWAMAGDCYKKCGKSTLSTISLQKAKKSAKIKLEKMSNENNDS
;
A
#
# COMPACT_ATOMS: atom_id res chain seq x y z
N MET A 1 3.01 -11.30 57.40
CA MET A 1 3.99 -11.62 56.34
C MET A 1 3.34 -12.19 55.08
N ILE A 2 2.39 -13.12 55.18
CA ILE A 2 1.75 -13.81 54.03
C ILE A 2 1.02 -12.86 53.07
N LYS A 3 0.35 -11.80 53.57
CA LYS A 3 -0.30 -10.78 52.71
C LYS A 3 0.69 -9.94 51.87
N LYS A 4 1.93 -9.73 52.32
CA LYS A 4 2.94 -9.00 51.54
C LYS A 4 3.54 -9.87 50.42
N ILE A 5 3.60 -11.19 50.61
CA ILE A 5 4.09 -12.15 49.60
C ILE A 5 3.05 -12.35 48.48
N LEU A 6 1.75 -12.37 48.81
CA LEU A 6 0.69 -12.50 47.80
C LEU A 6 0.58 -11.26 46.87
N THR A 7 0.85 -10.07 47.41
CA THR A 7 0.76 -8.81 46.64
C THR A 7 1.95 -8.64 45.69
N ILE A 8 3.13 -9.15 46.05
CA ILE A 8 4.33 -9.13 45.19
C ILE A 8 4.20 -10.15 44.04
N ASN A 9 3.60 -11.31 44.27
CA ASN A 9 3.34 -12.29 43.21
C ASN A 9 2.24 -11.85 42.23
N ALA A 10 1.22 -11.13 42.69
CA ALA A 10 0.20 -10.55 41.81
C ALA A 10 0.76 -9.41 40.93
N ALA A 11 1.67 -8.59 41.46
CA ALA A 11 2.38 -7.58 40.68
C ALA A 11 3.33 -8.19 39.65
N PHE A 12 4.02 -9.29 39.99
CA PHE A 12 4.88 -10.03 39.06
C PHE A 12 4.09 -10.69 37.92
N ILE A 13 2.90 -11.25 38.21
CA ILE A 13 2.03 -11.88 37.21
C ILE A 13 1.33 -10.83 36.32
N CYS A 14 1.06 -9.62 36.81
CA CYS A 14 0.54 -8.53 35.96
C CYS A 14 1.64 -7.89 35.09
N LEU A 15 2.87 -7.75 35.59
CA LEU A 15 4.01 -7.21 34.84
C LEU A 15 4.53 -8.20 33.78
N PHE A 16 4.54 -9.50 34.07
CA PHE A 16 4.86 -10.53 33.07
C PHE A 16 3.67 -10.89 32.18
N GLY A 17 2.43 -10.77 32.66
CA GLY A 17 1.23 -11.04 31.87
C GLY A 17 1.04 -10.04 30.74
N VAL A 18 1.31 -8.76 30.96
CA VAL A 18 1.23 -7.72 29.91
C VAL A 18 2.40 -7.83 28.93
N SER A 19 3.60 -8.15 29.39
CA SER A 19 4.77 -8.34 28.50
C SER A 19 4.72 -9.65 27.72
N LEU A 20 4.16 -10.74 28.28
CA LEU A 20 3.78 -11.93 27.50
C LEU A 20 2.63 -11.63 26.55
N PHE A 21 1.66 -10.80 26.93
CA PHE A 21 0.59 -10.39 26.02
C PHE A 21 1.17 -9.67 24.80
N PHE A 22 2.14 -8.75 24.94
CA PHE A 22 2.81 -8.10 23.79
C PHE A 22 3.82 -8.99 23.03
N PHE A 23 4.47 -9.94 23.71
CA PHE A 23 5.30 -10.96 23.03
C PHE A 23 4.45 -11.90 22.18
N PHE A 24 3.22 -12.19 22.67
CA PHE A 24 2.22 -12.92 21.93
C PHE A 24 1.35 -12.02 21.07
N ASP A 25 1.32 -10.69 21.18
CA ASP A 25 0.50 -9.82 20.32
C ASP A 25 1.18 -9.65 18.97
N THR A 26 2.50 -9.50 18.94
CA THR A 26 3.25 -9.55 17.66
C THR A 26 3.31 -10.96 17.08
N GLN A 27 3.28 -12.00 17.92
CA GLN A 27 3.12 -13.37 17.45
C GLN A 27 1.67 -13.75 17.17
N LEU A 28 0.65 -13.12 17.72
CA LEU A 28 -0.79 -13.33 17.47
C LEU A 28 -1.25 -12.45 16.34
N ASP A 29 -0.78 -11.23 16.13
CA ASP A 29 -1.01 -10.49 14.91
C ASP A 29 -0.17 -11.04 13.76
N SER A 30 0.99 -11.66 14.03
CA SER A 30 1.68 -12.44 12.98
C SER A 30 1.20 -13.89 12.86
N LEU A 31 0.59 -14.53 13.87
CA LEU A 31 -0.05 -15.86 13.77
C LEU A 31 -1.49 -15.74 13.29
N LEU A 32 -2.33 -14.88 13.85
CA LEU A 32 -3.66 -14.53 13.35
C LEU A 32 -3.53 -13.72 12.06
N GLY A 33 -2.65 -12.73 11.91
CA GLY A 33 -2.47 -12.07 10.60
C GLY A 33 -1.83 -12.96 9.52
N LYS A 34 -0.99 -13.96 9.86
CA LYS A 34 -0.51 -14.97 8.88
C LYS A 34 -1.33 -16.26 8.81
N HIS A 35 -2.17 -16.61 9.78
CA HIS A 35 -2.95 -17.88 9.83
C HIS A 35 -4.47 -17.69 9.99
N LEU A 36 -4.96 -16.57 10.50
CA LEU A 36 -6.24 -15.97 10.08
C LEU A 36 -6.00 -15.06 8.86
N ARG A 37 -5.25 -15.56 7.87
CA ARG A 37 -5.71 -15.31 6.51
C ARG A 37 -7.09 -15.95 6.47
N VAL A 38 -8.14 -15.14 6.47
CA VAL A 38 -9.45 -15.60 6.00
C VAL A 38 -9.14 -16.24 4.66
N HIS A 39 -9.09 -17.58 4.65
CA HIS A 39 -8.54 -18.31 3.52
C HIS A 39 -9.35 -17.85 2.29
N PRO A 40 -8.79 -17.65 1.08
CA PRO A 40 -9.51 -17.04 -0.03
C PRO A 40 -10.93 -17.61 -0.24
N SER A 41 -11.04 -18.93 -0.09
CA SER A 41 -12.19 -19.77 0.33
C SER A 41 -13.14 -19.28 1.45
N PHE A 42 -13.04 -18.07 1.98
CA PHE A 42 -13.91 -17.48 3.00
C PHE A 42 -14.21 -16.00 2.64
N THR A 43 -13.55 -15.46 1.61
CA THR A 43 -13.87 -14.20 0.91
C THR A 43 -13.47 -14.27 -0.57
N GLY A 44 -14.32 -14.82 -1.44
CA GLY A 44 -14.06 -14.89 -2.89
C GLY A 44 -13.42 -16.18 -3.39
N GLY A 45 -13.06 -16.21 -4.67
CA GLY A 45 -12.29 -17.29 -5.30
C GLY A 45 -10.79 -17.04 -5.19
N GLU A 46 -9.99 -17.75 -6.00
CA GLU A 46 -8.58 -17.37 -6.20
C GLU A 46 -8.49 -16.20 -7.19
N VAL A 47 -7.44 -15.37 -7.10
CA VAL A 47 -7.27 -14.25 -8.03
C VAL A 47 -7.01 -14.78 -9.44
N ALA A 48 -7.77 -14.29 -10.41
CA ALA A 48 -7.58 -14.60 -11.83
C ALA A 48 -6.65 -13.58 -12.48
N GLU A 49 -6.89 -12.28 -12.26
CA GLU A 49 -6.04 -11.21 -12.79
C GLU A 49 -6.17 -9.95 -11.94
N GLU A 50 -5.11 -9.13 -11.93
CA GLU A 50 -5.06 -7.84 -11.28
C GLU A 50 -4.59 -6.77 -12.27
N PHE A 51 -5.38 -5.71 -12.43
CA PHE A 51 -5.02 -4.55 -13.23
C PHE A 51 -4.80 -3.38 -12.31
N ILE A 52 -3.66 -2.71 -12.45
CA ILE A 52 -3.27 -1.57 -11.62
C ILE A 52 -3.00 -0.40 -12.55
N GLU A 53 -3.64 0.72 -12.27
CA GLU A 53 -3.47 1.94 -13.03
C GLU A 53 -2.51 2.90 -12.33
N THR A 54 -1.54 3.42 -13.08
CA THR A 54 -0.63 4.46 -12.59
C THR A 54 -1.26 5.82 -12.81
N LEU A 55 -2.02 6.32 -11.84
CA LEU A 55 -2.55 7.68 -11.90
C LEU A 55 -1.41 8.72 -11.90
N ASP A 56 -1.46 9.64 -12.85
CA ASP A 56 -0.61 10.82 -12.88
C ASP A 56 -1.11 11.87 -11.85
N GLU A 57 -0.26 12.82 -11.49
CA GLU A 57 -0.59 13.86 -10.51
C GLU A 57 -1.59 14.86 -11.11
N GLY A 58 -2.89 14.60 -10.94
CA GLY A 58 -3.96 15.49 -11.42
C GLY A 58 -5.30 14.80 -11.71
N ASP A 59 -5.33 13.48 -11.80
CA ASP A 59 -6.57 12.76 -12.13
C ASP A 59 -7.54 12.68 -10.96
N SER A 60 -8.79 13.03 -11.24
CA SER A 60 -9.90 13.13 -10.27
C SER A 60 -10.43 11.78 -9.82
N LEU A 61 -10.03 10.68 -10.46
CA LEU A 61 -10.46 9.35 -10.12
C LEU A 61 -9.39 8.71 -9.24
N ASP A 62 -9.69 8.59 -7.95
CA ASP A 62 -8.88 7.88 -6.95
C ASP A 62 -8.85 6.35 -7.20
N PHE A 63 -9.11 5.87 -8.42
CA PHE A 63 -9.19 4.45 -8.72
C PHE A 63 -7.79 3.86 -8.97
N VAL A 64 -7.53 2.69 -8.40
CA VAL A 64 -6.16 2.19 -8.32
C VAL A 64 -6.00 0.78 -8.85
N LYS A 65 -6.96 -0.11 -8.57
CA LYS A 65 -6.80 -1.51 -8.90
C LYS A 65 -8.13 -2.20 -9.13
N TYR A 66 -8.18 -3.00 -10.18
CA TYR A 66 -9.26 -3.92 -10.48
C TYR A 66 -8.77 -5.34 -10.31
N THR A 67 -9.46 -6.13 -9.48
CA THR A 67 -9.15 -7.54 -9.27
C THR A 67 -10.32 -8.40 -9.71
N VAL A 68 -10.05 -9.34 -10.60
CA VAL A 68 -11.02 -10.36 -11.01
C VAL A 68 -10.64 -11.67 -10.34
N PHE A 69 -11.59 -12.27 -9.65
CA PHE A 69 -11.39 -13.59 -9.03
C PHE A 69 -11.93 -14.68 -9.95
N GLN A 70 -11.45 -15.91 -9.77
CA GLN A 70 -12.14 -17.07 -10.29
C GLN A 70 -13.49 -17.25 -9.59
N PRO A 71 -14.49 -17.84 -10.28
CA PRO A 71 -15.75 -18.22 -9.67
C PRO A 71 -15.58 -19.15 -8.47
N VAL A 72 -16.43 -18.99 -7.47
CA VAL A 72 -16.53 -19.87 -6.31
C VAL A 72 -17.71 -20.81 -6.50
N ILE A 73 -17.47 -22.08 -6.21
CA ILE A 73 -18.50 -23.12 -6.16
C ILE A 73 -18.58 -23.71 -4.75
N ASN A 74 -19.79 -24.10 -4.33
CA ASN A 74 -20.05 -24.76 -3.05
C ASN A 74 -19.61 -23.98 -1.79
N ALA A 75 -19.70 -22.65 -1.82
CA ALA A 75 -19.43 -21.81 -0.67
C ALA A 75 -20.45 -22.05 0.46
N LYS A 76 -19.97 -22.45 1.64
CA LYS A 76 -20.83 -22.78 2.80
C LYS A 76 -21.09 -21.59 3.73
N TRP A 77 -20.43 -20.47 3.49
CA TRP A 77 -20.35 -19.32 4.39
C TRP A 77 -21.12 -18.09 3.87
N VAL A 78 -21.86 -18.23 2.77
CA VAL A 78 -22.67 -17.18 2.14
C VAL A 78 -24.01 -17.75 1.67
N ASP A 79 -25.03 -16.90 1.57
CA ASP A 79 -26.38 -17.30 1.15
C ASP A 79 -26.42 -17.87 -0.28
N ASN A 80 -25.52 -17.42 -1.15
CA ASN A 80 -25.35 -17.95 -2.50
C ASN A 80 -24.07 -18.78 -2.56
N SER A 81 -24.21 -20.10 -2.61
CA SER A 81 -23.07 -21.04 -2.63
C SER A 81 -22.23 -20.95 -3.90
N GLU A 82 -22.75 -20.31 -4.95
CA GLU A 82 -22.05 -20.10 -6.21
C GLU A 82 -22.07 -18.63 -6.57
N TYR A 83 -20.88 -18.03 -6.71
CA TYR A 83 -20.75 -16.62 -7.03
C TYR A 83 -19.42 -16.32 -7.72
N TRP A 84 -19.38 -15.21 -8.45
CA TRP A 84 -18.17 -14.64 -9.02
C TRP A 84 -17.87 -13.30 -8.34
N GLN A 85 -16.59 -13.00 -8.07
CA GLN A 85 -16.21 -11.83 -7.30
C GLN A 85 -15.32 -10.90 -8.12
N LEU A 86 -15.67 -9.61 -8.08
CA LEU A 86 -14.91 -8.50 -8.66
C LEU A 86 -14.59 -7.51 -7.54
N VAL A 87 -13.40 -6.91 -7.56
CA VAL A 87 -12.98 -5.95 -6.53
C VAL A 87 -12.37 -4.72 -7.16
N LEU A 88 -12.80 -3.57 -6.69
CA LEU A 88 -12.34 -2.24 -7.06
C LEU A 88 -11.65 -1.62 -5.84
N ASP A 89 -10.36 -1.30 -5.94
CA ASP A 89 -9.61 -0.59 -4.90
C ASP A 89 -9.38 0.87 -5.30
N TYR A 90 -9.50 1.75 -4.30
CA TYR A 90 -9.38 3.19 -4.41
C TYR A 90 -8.25 3.71 -3.50
N LYS A 91 -7.63 4.82 -3.89
CA LYS A 91 -6.52 5.50 -3.20
C LYS A 91 -7.01 6.23 -1.94
N LYS A 92 -8.15 6.91 -2.03
CA LYS A 92 -8.84 7.61 -0.94
C LYS A 92 -10.34 7.65 -1.23
N ARG A 93 -11.17 7.60 -0.19
CA ARG A 93 -12.60 7.87 -0.29
C ARG A 93 -12.85 9.37 -0.10
N THR A 94 -12.51 10.17 -1.10
CA THR A 94 -12.73 11.63 -1.02
C THR A 94 -14.03 12.05 -1.68
N GLU A 95 -14.53 11.28 -2.64
CA GLU A 95 -15.89 11.40 -3.17
C GLU A 95 -16.52 10.01 -3.21
N THR A 96 -17.75 9.87 -2.70
CA THR A 96 -18.50 8.61 -2.78
C THR A 96 -18.65 8.28 -4.27
N LEU A 97 -18.15 7.12 -4.72
CA LEU A 97 -18.44 6.59 -6.05
C LEU A 97 -19.95 6.69 -6.27
N LYS A 98 -20.39 7.57 -7.18
CA LYS A 98 -21.82 7.75 -7.44
C LYS A 98 -22.32 6.58 -8.25
N ASN A 99 -21.53 6.18 -9.25
CA ASN A 99 -21.77 4.99 -10.03
C ASN A 99 -20.48 4.37 -10.61
N ALA A 100 -20.46 3.04 -10.70
CA ALA A 100 -19.54 2.31 -11.56
C ALA A 100 -20.31 1.36 -12.46
N VAL A 101 -19.83 1.17 -13.69
CA VAL A 101 -20.41 0.24 -14.64
C VAL A 101 -19.29 -0.66 -15.16
N ILE A 102 -19.46 -1.97 -15.02
CA ILE A 102 -18.53 -2.98 -15.55
C ILE A 102 -19.24 -3.75 -16.65
N TYR A 103 -18.78 -3.62 -17.88
CA TYR A 103 -19.24 -4.46 -18.99
C TYR A 103 -18.36 -5.69 -19.10
N ILE A 104 -18.98 -6.85 -19.19
CA ILE A 104 -18.31 -8.16 -19.19
C ILE A 104 -18.67 -8.90 -20.46
N ASP A 105 -17.66 -9.43 -21.13
CA ASP A 105 -17.78 -10.27 -22.31
C ASP A 105 -17.08 -11.63 -22.08
N PHE A 106 -17.79 -12.71 -22.38
CA PHE A 106 -17.31 -14.09 -22.30
C PHE A 106 -16.88 -14.64 -23.67
N ASP A 107 -17.34 -14.04 -24.77
CA ASP A 107 -17.19 -14.57 -26.12
C ASP A 107 -16.26 -13.72 -26.99
N ASN A 108 -15.26 -14.38 -27.56
CA ASN A 108 -14.33 -13.74 -28.48
C ASN A 108 -14.94 -13.54 -29.86
N ILE A 109 -15.88 -12.61 -30.10
CA ILE A 109 -16.44 -12.47 -31.46
C ILE A 109 -16.91 -11.05 -31.86
N SER A 110 -16.38 -10.63 -33.02
CA SER A 110 -16.95 -9.75 -34.06
C SER A 110 -17.14 -8.24 -33.80
N GLU A 111 -16.91 -7.50 -34.88
CA GLU A 111 -16.87 -6.03 -35.00
C GLU A 111 -18.18 -5.28 -34.63
N ASN A 112 -19.23 -5.95 -34.11
CA ASN A 112 -20.57 -5.35 -33.92
C ASN A 112 -21.34 -5.74 -32.64
N GLN A 113 -20.77 -6.48 -31.68
CA GLN A 113 -21.40 -6.71 -30.36
C GLN A 113 -20.46 -6.31 -29.23
N THR A 114 -20.99 -5.56 -28.26
CA THR A 114 -20.17 -4.75 -27.34
C THR A 114 -19.91 -5.39 -25.96
N TRP A 115 -20.75 -6.29 -25.45
CA TRP A 115 -20.59 -7.01 -24.16
C TRP A 115 -21.76 -7.98 -23.91
N ASP A 116 -21.58 -8.99 -23.05
CA ASP A 116 -22.63 -9.96 -22.67
C ASP A 116 -23.47 -9.47 -21.48
N TYR A 117 -22.79 -8.91 -20.47
CA TYR A 117 -23.41 -8.44 -19.22
C TYR A 117 -22.90 -7.07 -18.82
N GLU A 118 -23.73 -6.38 -18.06
CA GLU A 118 -23.40 -5.12 -17.41
C GLU A 118 -23.65 -5.24 -15.92
N VAL A 119 -22.65 -4.86 -15.12
CA VAL A 119 -22.74 -4.74 -13.67
C VAL A 119 -22.81 -3.25 -13.35
N GLU A 120 -24.00 -2.77 -13.02
CA GLU A 120 -24.24 -1.41 -12.58
C GLU A 120 -24.13 -1.34 -11.05
N VAL A 121 -23.22 -0.52 -10.55
CA VAL A 121 -23.04 -0.26 -9.13
C VAL A 121 -23.42 1.18 -8.82
N SER A 122 -24.21 1.37 -7.78
CA SER A 122 -24.66 2.66 -7.28
C SER A 122 -24.63 2.67 -5.75
N GLU A 123 -24.92 3.81 -5.14
CA GLU A 123 -25.07 3.91 -3.67
C GLU A 123 -26.09 2.92 -3.08
N ASN A 124 -27.09 2.52 -3.88
CA ASN A 124 -28.22 1.72 -3.42
C ASN A 124 -28.09 0.23 -3.69
N GLY A 125 -27.05 -0.22 -4.41
CA GLY A 125 -27.03 -1.59 -4.92
C GLY A 125 -26.05 -1.82 -6.04
N ALA A 126 -25.77 -3.11 -6.28
CA ALA A 126 -25.20 -3.59 -7.52
C ALA A 126 -26.25 -4.45 -8.25
N LYS A 127 -26.47 -4.18 -9.53
CA LYS A 127 -27.45 -4.88 -10.38
C LYS A 127 -26.78 -5.38 -11.64
N ILE A 128 -27.29 -6.50 -12.17
CA ILE A 128 -26.78 -7.09 -13.40
C ILE A 128 -27.84 -7.06 -14.47
N TYR A 129 -27.43 -6.64 -15.64
CA TYR A 129 -28.23 -6.58 -16.85
C TYR A 129 -27.59 -7.41 -17.96
N ASP A 130 -28.41 -7.97 -18.84
CA ASP A 130 -27.93 -8.58 -20.10
C ASP A 130 -27.64 -7.49 -21.15
N TYR A 131 -27.10 -7.89 -22.31
CA TYR A 131 -26.83 -7.00 -23.45
C TYR A 131 -28.05 -6.19 -23.92
N ALA A 132 -29.27 -6.70 -23.68
CA ALA A 132 -30.53 -6.06 -24.05
C ALA A 132 -31.09 -5.17 -22.91
N LYS A 133 -30.30 -4.94 -21.85
CA LYS A 133 -30.65 -4.17 -20.65
C LYS A 133 -31.81 -4.77 -19.85
N ASN A 134 -32.09 -6.06 -20.01
CA ASN A 134 -33.03 -6.76 -19.14
C ASN A 134 -32.34 -7.07 -17.80
N PHE A 135 -33.06 -6.86 -16.71
CA PHE A 135 -32.57 -7.19 -15.38
C PHE A 135 -32.39 -8.71 -15.23
N VAL A 136 -31.20 -9.12 -14.78
CA VAL A 136 -30.84 -10.52 -14.55
C VAL A 136 -30.92 -10.85 -13.06
N CYS A 137 -30.16 -10.13 -12.23
CA CYS A 137 -30.14 -10.34 -10.78
C CYS A 137 -29.53 -9.17 -10.01
N ASP A 138 -29.74 -9.16 -8.70
CA ASP A 138 -28.99 -8.31 -7.78
C ASP A 138 -27.63 -8.95 -7.44
N ALA A 139 -26.58 -8.14 -7.39
CA ALA A 139 -25.27 -8.50 -6.88
C ALA A 139 -25.10 -7.98 -5.45
N GLN A 140 -24.40 -8.75 -4.61
CA GLN A 140 -24.01 -8.27 -3.28
C GLN A 140 -22.83 -7.32 -3.46
N PHE A 141 -22.82 -6.22 -2.72
CA PHE A 141 -21.68 -5.30 -2.71
C PHE A 141 -21.32 -4.95 -1.27
N LEU A 142 -20.01 -4.88 -0.98
CA LEU A 142 -19.48 -4.55 0.35
C LEU A 142 -18.37 -3.52 0.22
N TYR A 143 -18.47 -2.45 1.01
CA TYR A 143 -17.37 -1.53 1.23
C TYR A 143 -16.51 -2.02 2.39
N LEU A 144 -15.21 -2.12 2.17
CA LEU A 144 -14.19 -2.51 3.15
C LEU A 144 -13.12 -1.42 3.25
N GLU A 145 -12.24 -1.53 4.25
CA GLU A 145 -11.09 -0.63 4.43
C GLU A 145 -11.52 0.86 4.44
N GLU A 146 -12.49 1.19 5.30
CA GLU A 146 -13.09 2.54 5.39
C GLU A 146 -13.71 3.05 4.08
N GLY A 147 -14.01 2.13 3.16
CA GLY A 147 -14.60 2.39 1.85
C GLY A 147 -13.58 2.62 0.74
N SER A 148 -12.29 2.35 0.97
CA SER A 148 -11.29 2.33 -0.09
C SER A 148 -11.32 1.05 -0.93
N GLN A 149 -12.14 0.06 -0.56
CA GLN A 149 -12.30 -1.17 -1.33
C GLN A 149 -13.80 -1.48 -1.50
N LEU A 150 -14.22 -1.71 -2.74
CA LEU A 150 -15.56 -2.15 -3.11
C LEU A 150 -15.48 -3.59 -3.63
N LYS A 151 -16.09 -4.52 -2.91
CA LYS A 151 -16.24 -5.91 -3.33
C LYS A 151 -17.62 -6.13 -3.92
N ILE A 152 -17.69 -6.70 -5.11
CA ILE A 152 -18.94 -7.06 -5.81
C ILE A 152 -18.98 -8.58 -5.94
N ARG A 153 -20.07 -9.21 -5.52
CA ARG A 153 -20.33 -10.65 -5.67
C ARG A 153 -21.57 -10.88 -6.51
N ILE A 154 -21.32 -11.44 -7.68
CA ILE A 154 -22.29 -11.78 -8.70
C ILE A 154 -22.79 -13.20 -8.43
N PRO A 155 -24.07 -13.41 -8.07
CA PRO A 155 -24.62 -14.75 -7.88
C PRO A 155 -24.67 -15.50 -9.22
N LEU A 156 -24.16 -16.73 -9.26
CA LEU A 156 -24.16 -17.57 -10.47
C LEU A 156 -25.42 -18.43 -10.55
N LYS A 157 -26.59 -17.81 -10.35
CA LYS A 157 -27.90 -18.48 -10.46
C LYS A 157 -28.42 -18.53 -11.88
N ASP A 158 -28.04 -17.54 -12.68
CA ASP A 158 -28.39 -17.46 -14.10
C ASP A 158 -27.48 -18.37 -14.93
N GLN A 159 -28.06 -19.11 -15.88
CA GLN A 159 -27.33 -20.07 -16.72
C GLN A 159 -26.32 -19.38 -17.65
N GLY A 160 -26.62 -18.16 -18.09
CA GLY A 160 -25.71 -17.37 -18.91
C GLY A 160 -24.54 -16.83 -18.10
N LEU A 161 -24.76 -16.39 -16.86
CA LEU A 161 -23.65 -16.02 -15.96
C LEU A 161 -22.76 -17.23 -15.60
N GLN A 162 -23.33 -18.44 -15.47
CA GLN A 162 -22.55 -19.67 -15.19
C GLN A 162 -21.50 -20.01 -16.27
N ARG A 163 -21.57 -19.41 -17.46
CA ARG A 163 -20.54 -19.55 -18.51
C ARG A 163 -19.15 -19.20 -18.00
N VAL A 164 -19.04 -18.29 -17.04
CA VAL A 164 -17.76 -17.91 -16.40
C VAL A 164 -17.03 -19.11 -15.78
N LEU A 165 -17.74 -20.15 -15.35
CA LEU A 165 -17.14 -21.36 -14.76
C LEU A 165 -16.30 -22.15 -15.76
N GLY A 166 -16.63 -22.06 -17.06
CA GLY A 166 -15.90 -22.72 -18.15
C GLY A 166 -15.11 -21.77 -19.03
N ALA A 167 -15.19 -20.45 -18.79
CA ALA A 167 -14.51 -19.45 -19.58
C ALA A 167 -12.99 -19.58 -19.42
N LYS A 168 -12.25 -19.54 -20.53
CA LYS A 168 -10.77 -19.45 -20.48
C LYS A 168 -10.30 -18.01 -20.32
N LYS A 169 -11.08 -17.08 -20.86
CA LYS A 169 -10.83 -15.64 -20.82
C LYS A 169 -12.15 -14.91 -20.59
N THR A 170 -12.07 -13.74 -19.95
CA THR A 170 -13.16 -12.76 -19.92
C THR A 170 -12.61 -11.39 -20.27
N ARG A 171 -13.47 -10.51 -20.75
CA ARG A 171 -13.11 -9.15 -21.12
C ARG A 171 -13.93 -8.15 -20.35
N HIS A 172 -13.27 -7.12 -19.84
CA HIS A 172 -13.89 -6.16 -18.95
C HIS A 172 -13.65 -4.74 -19.45
N TYR A 173 -14.72 -3.95 -19.52
CA TYR A 173 -14.66 -2.50 -19.69
C TYR A 173 -15.24 -1.86 -18.45
N ILE A 174 -14.53 -0.90 -17.87
CA ILE A 174 -14.92 -0.33 -16.58
C ILE A 174 -15.03 1.17 -16.71
N LEU A 175 -16.21 1.67 -16.34
CA LEU A 175 -16.52 3.08 -16.24
C LEU A 175 -16.75 3.42 -14.77
N ALA A 176 -16.10 4.48 -14.28
CA ALA A 176 -16.42 5.10 -13.00
C ALA A 176 -16.89 6.53 -13.26
N ASP A 177 -18.06 6.89 -12.73
CA ASP A 177 -18.67 8.21 -12.95
C ASP A 177 -18.77 8.59 -14.44
N GLY A 178 -19.00 7.58 -15.29
CA GLY A 178 -19.12 7.71 -16.75
C GLY A 178 -17.79 7.83 -17.51
N LYS A 179 -16.64 7.80 -16.82
CA LYS A 179 -15.30 7.88 -17.41
C LYS A 179 -14.63 6.50 -17.44
N PRO A 180 -13.94 6.13 -18.53
CA PRO A 180 -13.10 4.93 -18.56
C PRO A 180 -12.04 4.98 -17.47
N LEU A 181 -11.75 3.84 -16.85
CA LEU A 181 -10.66 3.72 -15.89
C LEU A 181 -9.34 3.50 -16.61
N PHE A 182 -9.11 2.33 -17.19
CA PHE A 182 -7.76 1.91 -17.59
C PHE A 182 -7.27 2.33 -18.99
N ASN A 183 -8.11 3.00 -19.78
CA ASN A 183 -7.84 3.28 -21.19
C ASN A 183 -8.50 4.60 -21.59
N GLU A 184 -7.69 5.57 -22.04
CA GLU A 184 -8.11 6.95 -22.36
C GLU A 184 -9.33 7.03 -23.31
N GLU A 185 -9.59 5.97 -24.09
CA GLU A 185 -10.69 5.91 -25.07
C GLU A 185 -11.65 4.73 -24.90
N ASN A 186 -11.52 3.92 -23.83
CA ASN A 186 -12.27 2.65 -23.70
C ASN A 186 -12.11 1.68 -24.89
N SER A 187 -11.06 1.87 -25.71
CA SER A 187 -10.92 1.27 -27.03
C SER A 187 -10.44 -0.18 -27.02
N SER A 188 -9.98 -0.69 -25.87
CA SER A 188 -9.53 -2.08 -25.73
C SER A 188 -9.89 -2.64 -24.35
N PRO A 189 -10.55 -3.81 -24.28
CA PRO A 189 -10.95 -4.41 -23.02
C PRO A 189 -9.76 -4.90 -22.20
N LEU A 190 -9.94 -4.94 -20.89
CA LEU A 190 -9.06 -5.69 -19.99
C LEU A 190 -9.29 -7.18 -20.22
N GLU A 191 -8.32 -7.87 -20.81
CA GLU A 191 -8.36 -9.31 -20.98
C GLU A 191 -7.92 -10.02 -19.70
N VAL A 192 -8.84 -10.77 -19.10
CA VAL A 192 -8.59 -11.60 -17.92
C VAL A 192 -8.42 -13.04 -18.36
N GLU A 193 -7.27 -13.64 -18.07
CA GLU A 193 -7.17 -15.10 -18.14
C GLU A 193 -7.83 -15.72 -16.91
N MET A 194 -8.84 -16.57 -17.10
CA MET A 194 -9.60 -17.18 -16.00
C MET A 194 -8.85 -18.38 -15.39
N LYS A 195 -7.56 -18.22 -15.16
CA LYS A 195 -6.68 -19.16 -14.47
C LYS A 195 -6.17 -18.50 -13.20
N VAL A 196 -5.84 -19.32 -12.22
CA VAL A 196 -5.26 -18.84 -10.97
C VAL A 196 -3.97 -18.09 -11.28
N GLN A 197 -3.96 -16.79 -10.99
CA GLN A 197 -2.74 -16.01 -10.97
C GLN A 197 -1.91 -16.51 -9.79
N LYS A 198 -0.96 -17.40 -10.07
CA LYS A 198 0.06 -17.71 -9.07
C LYS A 198 0.91 -16.46 -8.96
N LYS A 199 0.88 -15.79 -7.81
CA LYS A 199 1.84 -14.74 -7.46
C LYS A 199 3.22 -15.21 -7.89
N ASP A 200 3.77 -14.54 -8.91
CA ASP A 200 5.03 -14.96 -9.47
C ASP A 200 6.12 -14.62 -8.46
N LYS A 201 6.67 -15.66 -7.82
CA LYS A 201 7.80 -15.50 -6.90
C LYS A 201 9.01 -14.88 -7.60
N ALA A 202 9.09 -14.93 -8.92
CA ALA A 202 10.11 -14.22 -9.68
C ALA A 202 9.90 -12.71 -9.61
N SER A 203 8.68 -12.22 -9.87
CA SER A 203 8.33 -10.80 -9.80
C SER A 203 8.55 -10.20 -8.40
N GLU A 204 8.17 -10.91 -7.33
CA GLU A 204 8.42 -10.43 -5.96
C GLU A 204 9.93 -10.31 -5.65
N LYS A 205 10.76 -11.20 -6.20
CA LYS A 205 12.23 -11.14 -6.08
C LYS A 205 12.84 -10.01 -6.89
N GLU A 206 12.32 -9.75 -8.09
CA GLU A 206 12.76 -8.64 -8.92
C GLU A 206 12.48 -7.30 -8.26
N ASP A 207 11.30 -7.15 -7.65
CA ASP A 207 10.95 -5.94 -6.89
C ASP A 207 11.86 -5.75 -5.67
N GLU A 208 12.15 -6.82 -4.92
CA GLU A 208 13.10 -6.77 -3.80
C GLU A 208 14.52 -6.40 -4.26
N ALA A 209 14.99 -7.00 -5.37
CA ALA A 209 16.29 -6.69 -5.94
C ALA A 209 16.37 -5.22 -6.39
N PHE A 210 15.32 -4.71 -7.02
CA PHE A 210 15.23 -3.31 -7.44
C PHE A 210 15.24 -2.35 -6.25
N ILE A 211 14.48 -2.63 -5.19
CA ILE A 211 14.50 -1.81 -3.96
C ILE A 211 15.92 -1.77 -3.37
N ASN A 212 16.59 -2.93 -3.28
CA ASN A 212 17.94 -3.00 -2.73
C ASN A 212 18.94 -2.22 -3.59
N GLN A 213 18.87 -2.34 -4.92
CA GLN A 213 19.69 -1.56 -5.84
C GLN A 213 19.50 -0.04 -5.62
N MET A 214 18.26 0.42 -5.46
CA MET A 214 18.00 1.84 -5.20
C MET A 214 18.55 2.32 -3.86
N LYS A 215 18.51 1.47 -2.82
CA LYS A 215 19.14 1.76 -1.51
C LYS A 215 20.65 1.90 -1.65
N GLU A 216 21.32 0.96 -2.31
CA GLU A 216 22.77 0.98 -2.52
C GLU A 216 23.22 2.24 -3.28
N ILE A 217 22.54 2.60 -4.37
CA ILE A 217 22.82 3.82 -5.14
C ILE A 217 22.73 5.07 -4.26
N PHE A 218 21.70 5.15 -3.41
CA PHE A 218 21.49 6.30 -2.54
C PHE A 218 22.51 6.35 -1.39
N GLU A 219 22.84 5.20 -0.79
CA GLU A 219 23.88 5.09 0.22
C GLU A 219 25.25 5.51 -0.32
N GLU A 220 25.63 5.08 -1.53
CA GLU A 220 26.86 5.51 -2.18
C GLU A 220 26.90 7.03 -2.43
N ALA A 221 25.79 7.60 -2.89
CA ALA A 221 25.67 9.04 -3.14
C ALA A 221 25.76 9.89 -1.86
N THR A 222 25.36 9.34 -0.71
CA THR A 222 25.35 10.03 0.58
C THR A 222 26.58 9.75 1.46
N LYS A 223 27.41 8.77 1.08
CA LYS A 223 28.61 8.35 1.82
C LYS A 223 29.66 9.45 2.00
N SER A 224 29.68 10.46 1.13
CA SER A 224 30.56 11.64 1.26
C SER A 224 30.10 12.64 2.33
N TYR A 225 28.86 12.53 2.81
CA TYR A 225 28.23 13.46 3.77
C TYR A 225 28.11 12.90 5.20
N SER A 226 28.38 11.61 5.41
CA SER A 226 28.36 11.02 6.77
C SER A 226 29.63 11.40 7.53
N GLY A 227 29.60 12.55 8.21
CA GLY A 227 30.62 12.91 9.19
C GLY A 227 30.74 11.83 10.27
N SER A 228 31.97 11.59 10.72
CA SER A 228 32.33 10.53 11.68
C SER A 228 31.96 10.86 13.14
N ASP A 229 30.99 11.75 13.35
CA ASP A 229 30.72 12.30 14.67
C ASP A 229 29.96 11.31 15.56
N SER A 230 30.31 11.32 16.85
CA SER A 230 29.72 10.45 17.86
C SER A 230 28.21 10.74 18.02
N ILE A 231 27.39 9.70 18.14
CA ILE A 231 25.93 9.84 18.33
C ILE A 231 25.63 10.70 19.57
N GLU A 232 26.40 10.51 20.64
CA GLU A 232 26.28 11.25 21.89
C GLU A 232 26.61 12.74 21.74
N GLU A 233 27.63 13.08 20.96
CA GLU A 233 28.02 14.47 20.70
C GLU A 233 26.96 15.19 19.85
N ASN A 234 26.43 14.51 18.83
CA ASN A 234 25.34 15.02 18.01
C ASN A 234 24.10 15.29 18.85
N LEU A 235 23.71 14.34 19.71
CA LEU A 235 22.56 14.53 20.60
C LEU A 235 22.75 15.73 21.53
N ALA A 236 23.94 15.90 22.13
CA ALA A 236 24.21 17.04 22.99
C ALA A 236 24.13 18.38 22.23
N CYS A 237 24.73 18.44 21.04
CA CYS A 237 24.74 19.62 20.17
C CYS A 237 23.32 20.03 19.76
N TYR A 238 22.53 19.11 19.18
CA TYR A 238 21.17 19.44 18.76
C TYR A 238 20.24 19.73 19.94
N LYS A 239 20.45 19.06 21.09
CA LYS A 239 19.66 19.37 22.29
C LYS A 239 19.88 20.80 22.75
N GLN A 240 21.13 21.27 22.76
CA GLN A 240 21.43 22.67 23.09
C GLN A 240 20.71 23.64 22.14
N LYS A 241 20.78 23.39 20.82
CA LYS A 241 20.09 24.23 19.82
C LYS A 241 18.57 24.26 20.00
N ILE A 242 17.97 23.11 20.33
CA ILE A 242 16.52 23.01 20.63
C ILE A 242 16.17 23.77 21.90
N ASP A 243 17.04 23.76 22.92
CA ASP A 243 16.81 24.51 24.16
C ASP A 243 16.93 26.03 23.94
N GLU A 244 17.80 26.47 23.02
CA GLU A 244 17.94 27.88 22.60
C GLU A 244 16.79 28.32 21.67
N ASN A 245 16.36 27.45 20.76
CA ASN A 245 15.24 27.68 19.85
C ASN A 245 14.38 26.40 19.68
N PRO A 246 13.27 26.27 20.44
CA PRO A 246 12.42 25.09 20.41
C PRO A 246 11.68 24.83 19.09
N GLU A 247 11.73 25.77 18.14
CA GLU A 247 11.10 25.69 16.82
C GLU A 247 12.12 25.51 15.67
N ASP A 248 13.41 25.32 15.99
CA ASP A 248 14.42 24.94 14.99
C ASP A 248 14.16 23.51 14.47
N PHE A 249 13.37 23.41 13.40
CA PHE A 249 12.95 22.13 12.83
C PHE A 249 14.11 21.28 12.30
N SER A 250 15.22 21.88 11.84
CA SER A 250 16.38 21.12 11.39
C SER A 250 17.06 20.44 12.58
N SER A 251 17.24 21.16 13.69
CA SER A 251 17.77 20.57 14.92
C SER A 251 16.83 19.53 15.51
N LEU A 252 15.51 19.76 15.51
CA LEU A 252 14.50 18.78 15.94
C LEU A 252 14.60 17.48 15.12
N ALA A 253 14.66 17.58 13.80
CA ALA A 253 14.73 16.42 12.91
C ALA A 253 16.01 15.62 13.12
N ASN A 254 17.16 16.29 13.18
CA ASN A 254 18.46 15.66 13.39
C ASN A 254 18.58 15.04 14.79
N TYR A 255 18.03 15.68 15.82
CA TYR A 255 17.96 15.12 17.16
C TYR A 255 17.11 13.85 17.20
N GLY A 256 15.91 13.89 16.61
CA GLY A 256 15.04 12.71 16.49
C GLY A 256 15.73 11.56 15.75
N ALA A 257 16.34 11.81 14.60
CA ALA A 257 17.06 10.78 13.85
C ALA A 257 18.21 10.14 14.66
N ASN A 258 18.98 10.95 15.40
CA ASN A 258 20.05 10.43 16.26
C ASN A 258 19.52 9.64 17.48
N LEU A 259 18.36 10.00 18.04
CA LEU A 259 17.70 9.20 19.08
C LEU A 259 17.31 7.81 18.54
N ALA A 260 16.71 7.74 17.36
CA ALA A 260 16.37 6.47 16.73
C ALA A 260 17.62 5.62 16.45
N LYS A 261 18.71 6.25 15.95
CA LYS A 261 20.00 5.59 15.73
C LYS A 261 20.59 5.04 17.03
N LYS A 262 20.52 5.81 18.13
CA LYS A 262 20.91 5.35 19.47
C LYS A 262 20.07 4.15 19.93
N GLY A 263 18.77 4.16 19.63
CA GLY A 263 17.86 3.04 19.87
C GLY A 263 18.34 1.74 19.24
N GLY A 264 18.85 1.80 18.00
CA GLY A 264 19.40 0.63 17.28
C GLY A 264 20.58 -0.06 17.98
N ASN A 265 21.30 0.65 18.86
CA ASN A 265 22.44 0.14 19.62
C ASN A 265 22.09 -0.17 21.09
N SER A 266 20.81 -0.10 21.45
CA SER A 266 20.33 -0.20 22.84
C SER A 266 19.62 -1.52 23.13
N SER A 267 19.32 -1.79 24.41
CA SER A 267 18.43 -2.90 24.77
C SER A 267 17.02 -2.67 24.22
N VAL A 268 16.22 -3.73 24.05
CA VAL A 268 14.88 -3.64 23.44
C VAL A 268 13.99 -2.59 24.11
N ILE A 269 13.93 -2.57 25.44
CA ILE A 269 13.10 -1.59 26.18
C ILE A 269 13.60 -0.17 25.93
N GLN A 270 14.91 0.04 25.99
CA GLN A 270 15.51 1.35 25.75
C GLN A 270 15.33 1.81 24.30
N ALA A 271 15.41 0.88 23.34
CA ALA A 271 15.16 1.15 21.93
C ALA A 271 13.73 1.63 21.71
N VAL A 272 12.73 0.97 22.31
CA VAL A 272 11.32 1.41 22.24
C VAL A 272 11.14 2.82 22.80
N MET A 273 11.74 3.11 23.96
CA MET A 273 11.66 4.45 24.56
C MET A 273 12.29 5.51 23.66
N LEU A 274 13.51 5.26 23.16
CA LEU A 274 14.25 6.20 22.31
C LEU A 274 13.57 6.44 20.96
N VAL A 275 12.98 5.40 20.36
CA VAL A 275 12.25 5.54 19.09
C VAL A 275 10.94 6.30 19.31
N ASN A 276 10.18 6.03 20.37
CA ASN A 276 8.98 6.82 20.67
C ASN A 276 9.32 8.29 20.95
N GLU A 277 10.40 8.55 21.69
CA GLU A 277 10.90 9.90 21.88
C GLU A 277 11.32 10.54 20.55
N SER A 278 12.02 9.80 19.67
CA SER A 278 12.42 10.31 18.35
C SER A 278 11.24 10.83 17.53
N TYR A 279 10.10 10.13 17.53
CA TYR A 279 8.92 10.57 16.80
C TYR A 279 8.30 11.84 17.37
N THR A 280 8.45 12.11 18.67
CA THR A 280 8.01 13.39 19.25
C THR A 280 8.72 14.58 18.60
N TYR A 281 10.02 14.44 18.32
CA TYR A 281 10.82 15.47 17.66
C TYR A 281 10.63 15.48 16.15
N LEU A 282 10.60 14.31 15.51
CA LEU A 282 10.43 14.19 14.06
C LEU A 282 9.05 14.68 13.58
N ASP A 283 7.99 14.36 14.31
CA ASP A 283 6.64 14.79 13.94
C ASP A 283 6.49 16.31 14.09
N LYS A 284 7.02 16.88 15.18
CA LYS A 284 7.06 18.34 15.37
C LYS A 284 7.90 19.03 14.28
N ALA A 285 9.06 18.47 13.95
CA ALA A 285 9.91 19.03 12.90
C ALA A 285 9.18 19.05 11.55
N ALA A 286 8.52 17.95 11.18
CA ALA A 286 7.79 17.84 9.92
C ALA A 286 6.60 18.81 9.83
N GLU A 287 5.90 19.03 10.95
CA GLU A 287 4.83 20.03 11.03
C GLU A 287 5.38 21.45 10.81
N LEU A 288 6.46 21.81 11.50
CA LEU A 288 7.08 23.13 11.39
C LEU A 288 7.70 23.39 10.01
N ALA A 289 8.33 22.38 9.40
CA ALA A 289 9.04 22.54 8.13
C ALA A 289 8.12 22.53 6.89
N PHE A 290 6.82 22.25 7.05
CA PHE A 290 5.91 22.10 5.92
C PHE A 290 5.84 23.37 5.05
N GLY A 291 6.18 23.23 3.77
CA GLY A 291 6.22 24.34 2.81
C GLY A 291 7.38 25.33 3.02
N GLN A 292 8.34 25.02 3.90
CA GLN A 292 9.50 25.86 4.18
C GLN A 292 10.77 25.32 3.53
N ASP A 293 11.76 26.21 3.36
CA ASP A 293 13.11 25.82 2.97
C ASP A 293 13.70 24.89 4.05
N GLY A 294 13.99 23.65 3.68
CA GLY A 294 14.45 22.60 4.60
C GLY A 294 13.46 21.45 4.83
N GLU A 295 12.24 21.52 4.27
CA GLU A 295 11.24 20.44 4.32
C GLU A 295 11.84 19.09 3.86
N ILE A 296 12.67 19.10 2.81
CA ILE A 296 13.29 17.89 2.25
C ILE A 296 14.16 17.17 3.29
N GLU A 297 15.01 17.89 4.03
CA GLU A 297 15.91 17.27 5.02
C GLU A 297 15.10 16.63 6.16
N VAL A 298 14.09 17.36 6.65
CA VAL A 298 13.23 16.90 7.74
C VAL A 298 12.44 15.66 7.36
N LEU A 299 11.79 15.69 6.19
CA LEU A 299 11.02 14.56 5.69
C LEU A 299 11.91 13.35 5.41
N LEU A 300 13.13 13.56 4.87
CA LEU A 300 14.05 12.46 4.62
C LEU A 300 14.48 11.78 5.93
N ASN A 301 14.74 12.55 6.99
CA ASN A 301 15.03 12.01 8.32
C ASN A 301 13.86 11.18 8.87
N ARG A 302 12.64 11.73 8.85
CA ARG A 302 11.46 11.02 9.36
C ARG A 302 11.10 9.78 8.55
N ALA A 303 11.17 9.87 7.21
CA ALA A 303 10.89 8.77 6.31
C ALA A 303 11.90 7.64 6.48
N SER A 304 13.18 7.97 6.60
CA SER A 304 14.26 6.99 6.79
C SER A 304 14.10 6.24 8.12
N VAL A 305 13.84 6.96 9.22
CA VAL A 305 13.57 6.32 10.52
C VAL A 305 12.34 5.41 10.43
N SER A 306 11.26 5.88 9.77
CA SER A 306 10.05 5.10 9.55
C SER A 306 10.28 3.81 8.76
N ALA A 307 11.14 3.84 7.75
CA ALA A 307 11.48 2.67 6.95
C ALA A 307 12.36 1.66 7.71
N SER A 308 13.15 2.13 8.68
CA SER A 308 14.11 1.31 9.42
C SER A 308 13.54 0.66 10.68
N VAL A 309 12.52 1.26 11.31
CA VAL A 309 11.95 0.70 12.54
C VAL A 309 11.02 -0.49 12.26
N PRO A 310 10.94 -1.50 13.15
CA PRO A 310 10.04 -2.64 12.97
C PRO A 310 8.56 -2.24 12.93
N GLU A 311 7.89 -2.53 11.81
CA GLU A 311 6.48 -2.16 11.61
C GLU A 311 5.56 -2.73 12.69
N GLY A 312 5.73 -4.00 13.07
CA GLY A 312 4.89 -4.64 14.09
C GLY A 312 5.06 -4.09 15.51
N VAL A 313 6.00 -3.17 15.75
CA VAL A 313 6.21 -2.51 17.06
C VAL A 313 5.75 -1.05 17.01
N PHE A 314 6.04 -0.34 15.92
CA PHE A 314 5.85 1.12 15.87
C PHE A 314 4.73 1.58 14.93
N GLY A 315 4.36 0.78 13.92
CA GLY A 315 3.29 1.14 12.96
C GLY A 315 3.57 2.41 12.15
N LYS A 316 4.82 2.61 11.71
CA LYS A 316 5.29 3.87 11.10
C LYS A 316 5.56 3.78 9.60
N SER A 317 5.45 2.60 9.00
CA SER A 317 5.75 2.43 7.58
C SER A 317 4.81 3.25 6.70
N GLU A 318 3.51 3.34 7.03
CA GLU A 318 2.60 4.17 6.23
C GLU A 318 2.98 5.67 6.24
N SER A 319 3.34 6.24 7.40
CA SER A 319 3.81 7.63 7.46
C SER A 319 5.11 7.81 6.68
N GLY A 320 6.05 6.86 6.81
CA GLY A 320 7.28 6.88 6.02
C GLY A 320 7.04 6.86 4.52
N ALA A 321 6.10 6.03 4.05
CA ALA A 321 5.71 5.99 2.64
C ALA A 321 5.15 7.34 2.16
N LYS A 322 4.29 7.98 2.96
CA LYS A 322 3.72 9.31 2.64
C LYS A 322 4.81 10.38 2.54
N ASP A 323 5.79 10.35 3.43
CA ASP A 323 6.93 11.27 3.41
C ASP A 323 7.81 11.07 2.18
N PHE A 324 8.13 9.83 1.81
CA PHE A 324 8.86 9.55 0.58
C PHE A 324 8.12 10.03 -0.67
N ILE A 325 6.80 9.83 -0.72
CA ILE A 325 5.99 10.37 -1.83
C ILE A 325 6.08 11.89 -1.90
N ARG A 326 5.99 12.56 -0.74
CA ARG A 326 6.14 14.02 -0.66
C ARG A 326 7.53 14.46 -1.13
N LEU A 327 8.60 13.78 -0.69
CA LEU A 327 9.96 14.03 -1.16
C LEU A 327 10.10 13.89 -2.69
N ALA A 328 9.47 12.87 -3.28
CA ALA A 328 9.46 12.69 -4.73
C ALA A 328 8.75 13.86 -5.46
N SER A 329 7.71 14.45 -4.86
CA SER A 329 7.00 15.62 -5.43
C SER A 329 7.80 16.93 -5.32
N LEU A 330 8.70 17.02 -4.33
CA LEU A 330 9.50 18.23 -4.06
C LEU A 330 10.83 18.29 -4.82
N SER A 331 11.25 17.18 -5.43
CA SER A 331 12.51 17.10 -6.16
C SER A 331 12.27 17.14 -7.67
N ASP A 332 13.28 17.56 -8.44
CA ASP A 332 13.31 17.39 -9.89
C ASP A 332 14.29 16.28 -10.33
N ASP A 333 15.09 15.75 -9.40
CA ASP A 333 16.06 14.69 -9.68
C ASP A 333 15.34 13.35 -9.85
N SER A 334 15.36 12.80 -11.07
CA SER A 334 14.67 11.55 -11.40
C SER A 334 15.23 10.34 -10.66
N GLY A 335 16.50 10.36 -10.26
CA GLY A 335 17.12 9.30 -9.45
C GLY A 335 16.64 9.33 -8.00
N PHE A 336 16.58 10.52 -7.40
CA PHE A 336 16.03 10.71 -6.06
C PHE A 336 14.54 10.39 -6.03
N LYS A 337 13.77 10.77 -7.06
CA LYS A 337 12.38 10.33 -7.23
C LYS A 337 12.28 8.81 -7.26
N ALA A 338 13.09 8.15 -8.07
CA ALA A 338 13.10 6.69 -8.16
C ALA A 338 13.37 6.03 -6.80
N TYR A 339 14.33 6.57 -6.04
CA TYR A 339 14.65 6.11 -4.69
C TYR A 339 13.45 6.28 -3.76
N CYS A 340 12.88 7.48 -3.69
CA CYS A 340 11.74 7.79 -2.84
C CYS A 340 10.55 6.87 -3.14
N TRP A 341 10.20 6.69 -4.42
CA TRP A 341 9.12 5.78 -4.82
C TRP A 341 9.41 4.31 -4.47
N ALA A 342 10.66 3.85 -4.60
CA ALA A 342 11.03 2.49 -4.21
C ALA A 342 10.90 2.28 -2.69
N MET A 343 11.34 3.27 -1.89
CA MET A 343 11.24 3.24 -0.43
C MET A 343 9.79 3.35 0.06
N ALA A 344 8.94 4.14 -0.61
CA ALA A 344 7.51 4.15 -0.37
C ALA A 344 6.88 2.77 -0.64
N GLY A 345 7.31 2.10 -1.71
CA GLY A 345 6.93 0.72 -2.02
C GLY A 345 7.27 -0.25 -0.90
N ASP A 346 8.53 -0.27 -0.44
CA ASP A 346 8.99 -1.09 0.69
C ASP A 346 8.17 -0.85 1.95
N CYS A 347 7.90 0.41 2.28
CA CYS A 347 7.09 0.79 3.43
C CYS A 347 5.63 0.31 3.32
N TYR A 348 4.97 0.51 2.17
CA TYR A 348 3.62 0.00 1.97
C TYR A 348 3.54 -1.52 2.02
N LYS A 349 4.57 -2.22 1.52
CA LYS A 349 4.67 -3.68 1.64
C LYS A 349 4.72 -4.10 3.11
N LYS A 350 5.49 -3.41 3.96
CA LYS A 350 5.62 -3.71 5.40
C LYS A 350 4.31 -3.55 6.16
N CYS A 351 3.52 -2.52 5.87
CA CYS A 351 2.20 -2.32 6.49
C CYS A 351 1.03 -3.01 5.76
N GLY A 352 1.32 -3.93 4.83
CA GLY A 352 0.31 -4.75 4.17
C GLY A 352 -0.50 -4.08 3.05
N LYS A 353 -0.18 -2.83 2.67
CA LYS A 353 -0.84 -2.09 1.59
C LYS A 353 -0.25 -2.47 0.21
N SER A 354 -0.44 -3.73 -0.18
CA SER A 354 0.14 -4.33 -1.40
C SER A 354 -0.11 -3.51 -2.67
N THR A 355 -1.33 -3.01 -2.84
CA THR A 355 -1.71 -2.20 -4.00
C THR A 355 -0.88 -0.91 -4.09
N LEU A 356 -0.77 -0.16 -2.98
CA LEU A 356 0.05 1.06 -2.94
C LEU A 356 1.54 0.77 -3.11
N SER A 357 2.00 -0.39 -2.62
CA SER A 357 3.36 -0.87 -2.85
C SER A 357 3.64 -1.04 -4.35
N THR A 358 2.76 -1.72 -5.08
CA THR A 358 2.96 -1.99 -6.51
C THR A 358 2.97 -0.70 -7.34
N ILE A 359 2.05 0.23 -7.09
CA ILE A 359 2.04 1.54 -7.77
C ILE A 359 3.36 2.28 -7.54
N SER A 360 3.81 2.31 -6.28
CA SER A 360 5.02 3.04 -5.91
C SER A 360 6.23 2.45 -6.64
N LEU A 361 6.32 1.11 -6.75
CA LEU A 361 7.39 0.45 -7.49
C LEU A 361 7.30 0.68 -9.01
N GLN A 362 6.11 0.74 -9.60
CA GLN A 362 5.94 1.12 -11.01
C GLN A 362 6.42 2.55 -11.27
N LYS A 363 6.05 3.51 -10.39
CA LYS A 363 6.53 4.90 -10.47
C LYS A 363 8.05 4.97 -10.32
N ALA A 364 8.62 4.20 -9.39
CA ALA A 364 10.07 4.13 -9.20
C ALA A 364 10.80 3.66 -10.48
N LYS A 365 10.33 2.57 -11.10
CA LYS A 365 10.90 2.03 -12.34
C LYS A 365 10.78 3.04 -13.50
N LYS A 366 9.64 3.74 -13.62
CA LYS A 366 9.44 4.82 -14.61
C LYS A 366 10.45 5.95 -14.40
N SER A 367 10.62 6.44 -13.17
CA SER A 367 11.59 7.50 -12.85
C SER A 367 13.04 7.07 -13.09
N ALA A 368 13.40 5.83 -12.76
CA ALA A 368 14.73 5.28 -13.00
C ALA A 368 15.06 5.21 -14.50
N LYS A 369 14.09 4.78 -15.33
CA LYS A 369 14.24 4.74 -16.79
C LYS A 369 14.53 6.12 -17.38
N ILE A 370 13.79 7.15 -16.95
CA ILE A 370 13.99 8.54 -17.39
C ILE A 370 15.43 9.02 -17.08
N LYS A 371 16.00 8.65 -15.93
CA LYS A 371 17.39 8.98 -15.60
C LYS A 371 18.38 8.34 -16.57
N LEU A 372 18.21 7.05 -16.86
CA LEU A 372 19.08 6.31 -17.78
C LEU A 372 19.03 6.89 -19.20
N GLU A 373 17.84 7.27 -19.68
CA GLU A 373 17.65 7.90 -20.98
C GLU A 373 18.37 9.27 -21.06
N LYS A 374 18.28 10.10 -20.02
CA LYS A 374 19.01 11.37 -19.96
C LYS A 374 20.53 11.18 -20.01
N MET A 375 21.07 10.25 -19.22
CA MET A 375 22.51 9.94 -19.20
C MET A 375 23.01 9.37 -20.54
N SER A 376 22.18 8.62 -21.26
CA SER A 376 22.54 8.10 -22.59
C SER A 376 22.63 9.20 -23.65
N ASN A 377 21.79 10.23 -23.57
CA ASN A 377 21.78 11.32 -24.55
C ASN A 377 22.95 12.28 -24.31
N GLU A 378 23.29 12.59 -23.06
CA GLU A 378 24.42 13.46 -22.71
C GLU A 378 25.77 12.89 -23.17
N ASN A 379 25.93 11.56 -23.26
CA ASN A 379 27.15 10.91 -23.74
C ASN A 379 27.26 10.82 -25.28
N ASN A 380 26.16 11.08 -26.01
CA ASN A 380 26.16 11.06 -27.48
C ASN A 380 26.38 12.45 -28.10
N ASP A 381 26.19 13.51 -27.30
CA ASP A 381 26.40 14.91 -27.71
C ASP A 381 27.79 15.46 -27.29
N SER A 382 28.61 14.64 -26.63
CA SER A 382 30.01 14.90 -26.25
C SER A 382 30.98 14.12 -27.14
#